data_AF-A0A2A9F342-F1
#
_entry.id   AF-A0A2A9F342-F1
#
_cell.length_a   1.000
_cell.length_b   1.000
_cell.length_c   1.000
_cell.angle_alpha   90.00
_cell.angle_beta   90.00
_cell.angle_gamma   90.00
#
_symmetry.space_group_name_H-M   'P 1'
#
loop_
_entity.id
_entity.type
_entity.pdbx_description
1 polymer ?
#
loop_
_entity_poly.entity_id
_entity_poly.type
_entity_poly.pdbx_seq_one_letter_code
_entity_poly.pdbx_strand_id
1 'polypeptide(L)'
;MPLAAEETTALAQGGPLPDLDTVTAEPQATPVRVSNELAAVEAQARLSRQVTAAKDISPDVIGYTAWTQGQLMAGAAHLLEDHDPARAQLAATLRDQLLSVRVRDPQLAALVPGSQVPFVQSAQLKRYLDAVMRTDLTTSRGDDIRRSMSAIVDHSPTVVQALAKAANAQVYGHRWVVSYAGQDGSASPWGAWHEELDEPRLCTQLDQAATVAAAAQVRAPQAPVRFTPQPPAHKTLAEVSRTRSRPAAPMINKPGLGR
;
A
#
# COMPACT_ATOMS: atom_id res chain seq x y z
N MET A 1 27.37 -10.00 -40.46
CA MET A 1 26.66 -10.26 -39.20
C MET A 1 27.63 -10.07 -38.03
N PRO A 2 27.72 -8.86 -37.42
CA PRO A 2 28.57 -8.64 -36.26
C PRO A 2 27.82 -8.27 -34.96
N LEU A 3 26.49 -8.05 -35.00
CA LEU A 3 25.74 -7.52 -33.86
C LEU A 3 25.42 -8.55 -32.75
N ALA A 4 25.50 -9.86 -33.05
CA ALA A 4 25.28 -10.91 -32.05
C ALA A 4 26.47 -11.08 -31.08
N ALA A 5 27.65 -10.58 -31.45
CA ALA A 5 28.86 -10.66 -30.63
C ALA A 5 28.94 -9.53 -29.57
N GLU A 6 28.35 -8.37 -29.84
CA GLU A 6 28.37 -7.25 -28.89
C GLU A 6 27.34 -7.44 -27.75
N GLU A 7 26.17 -8.03 -28.02
CA GLU A 7 25.17 -8.31 -26.98
C GLU A 7 25.62 -9.42 -26.01
N THR A 8 26.38 -10.40 -26.50
CA THR A 8 26.96 -11.45 -25.64
C THR A 8 28.11 -10.93 -24.77
N THR A 9 28.81 -9.89 -25.20
CA THR A 9 29.90 -9.28 -24.41
C THR A 9 29.36 -8.40 -23.28
N ALA A 10 28.21 -7.74 -23.47
CA ALA A 10 27.54 -6.95 -22.41
C ALA A 10 26.97 -7.83 -21.29
N LEU A 11 26.49 -9.05 -21.62
CA LEU A 11 26.05 -10.05 -20.64
C LEU A 11 27.22 -10.68 -19.87
N ALA A 12 28.41 -10.77 -20.46
CA ALA A 12 29.60 -11.30 -19.80
C ALA A 12 30.29 -10.30 -18.85
N GLN A 13 30.03 -8.99 -18.99
CA GLN A 13 30.58 -7.94 -18.11
C GLN A 13 29.59 -7.49 -17.01
N GLY A 14 28.34 -7.95 -17.07
CA GLY A 14 27.43 -7.84 -15.94
C GLY A 14 27.94 -8.76 -14.83
N GLY A 15 28.33 -8.18 -13.69
CA GLY A 15 28.74 -8.93 -12.51
C GLY A 15 27.74 -10.03 -12.12
N PRO A 16 28.11 -10.93 -11.20
CA PRO A 16 27.33 -12.13 -10.89
C PRO A 16 25.84 -11.78 -10.77
N LEU A 17 25.03 -12.46 -11.59
CA LEU A 17 23.58 -12.38 -11.52
C LEU A 17 23.18 -12.52 -10.04
N PRO A 18 22.34 -11.61 -9.51
CA PRO A 18 21.89 -11.73 -8.12
C PRO A 18 21.28 -13.12 -7.95
N ASP A 19 21.77 -13.82 -6.94
CA ASP A 19 21.40 -15.19 -6.64
C ASP A 19 19.88 -15.27 -6.49
N LEU A 20 19.20 -15.97 -7.41
CA LEU A 20 17.74 -16.07 -7.43
C LEU A 20 17.22 -16.81 -6.17
N ASP A 21 18.09 -17.52 -5.46
CA ASP A 21 17.80 -18.14 -4.16
C ASP A 21 17.69 -17.11 -3.02
N THR A 22 18.13 -15.86 -3.23
CA THR A 22 17.82 -14.75 -2.30
C THR A 22 16.45 -14.11 -2.55
N VAL A 23 15.83 -14.38 -3.71
CA VAL A 23 14.48 -13.89 -4.04
C VAL A 23 13.38 -14.70 -3.33
N THR A 24 13.73 -15.87 -2.78
CA THR A 24 12.85 -16.65 -1.90
C THR A 24 12.81 -16.17 -0.45
N ALA A 25 13.70 -15.27 -0.03
CA ALA A 25 13.54 -14.61 1.25
C ALA A 25 12.30 -13.71 1.16
N GLU A 26 11.27 -14.00 1.95
CA GLU A 26 10.11 -13.10 2.07
C GLU A 26 10.63 -11.66 2.24
N PRO A 27 10.23 -10.70 1.39
CA PRO A 27 10.76 -9.35 1.45
C PRO A 27 10.57 -8.84 2.88
N GLN A 28 11.70 -8.50 3.51
CA GLN A 28 11.72 -8.10 4.92
C GLN A 28 10.62 -7.05 5.19
N ALA A 29 10.00 -7.12 6.36
CA ALA A 29 9.02 -6.15 6.85
C ALA A 29 9.69 -4.80 7.19
N THR A 30 10.50 -4.26 6.27
CA THR A 30 11.15 -2.96 6.36
C THR A 30 10.20 -1.89 5.83
N PRO A 31 10.11 -0.72 6.50
CA PRO A 31 9.39 0.43 5.96
C PRO A 31 9.97 0.87 4.60
N VAL A 32 9.08 1.13 3.64
CA VAL A 32 9.42 1.73 2.35
C VAL A 32 9.54 3.24 2.54
N ARG A 33 10.63 3.83 2.04
CA ARG A 33 10.80 5.28 2.01
C ARG A 33 9.88 5.89 0.95
N VAL A 34 8.88 6.66 1.36
CA VAL A 34 7.93 7.31 0.44
C VAL A 34 8.53 8.62 -0.09
N SER A 35 9.15 8.56 -1.27
CA SER A 35 9.75 9.72 -1.94
C SER A 35 8.99 10.19 -3.19
N ASN A 36 8.07 9.38 -3.70
CA ASN A 36 7.27 9.66 -4.89
C ASN A 36 5.97 8.83 -4.86
N GLU A 37 5.13 9.04 -5.87
CA GLU A 37 3.81 8.43 -6.05
C GLU A 37 3.91 6.89 -6.13
N LEU A 38 4.91 6.35 -6.83
CA LEU A 38 5.16 4.89 -6.93
C LEU A 38 5.51 4.30 -5.56
N ALA A 39 6.41 4.94 -4.82
CA ALA A 39 6.84 4.50 -3.50
C ALA A 39 5.69 4.57 -2.48
N ALA A 40 4.73 5.49 -2.66
CA ALA A 40 3.51 5.55 -1.85
C ALA A 40 2.61 4.34 -2.10
N VAL A 41 2.43 3.93 -3.37
CA VAL A 41 1.67 2.71 -3.71
C VAL A 41 2.36 1.47 -3.15
N GLU A 42 3.68 1.37 -3.31
CA GLU A 42 4.45 0.23 -2.75
C GLU A 42 4.39 0.17 -1.22
N ALA A 43 4.52 1.33 -0.55
CA ALA A 43 4.34 1.46 0.88
C ALA A 43 2.97 0.96 1.35
N GLN A 44 1.90 1.36 0.65
CA GLN A 44 0.54 0.91 0.94
C GLN A 44 0.39 -0.60 0.71
N ALA A 45 0.89 -1.11 -0.41
CA ALA A 45 0.82 -2.54 -0.74
C ALA A 45 1.53 -3.42 0.29
N ARG A 46 2.65 -2.95 0.85
CA ARG A 46 3.43 -3.68 1.87
C ARG A 46 2.89 -3.53 3.28
N LEU A 47 2.09 -2.50 3.57
CA LEU A 47 1.62 -2.22 4.93
C LEU A 47 0.85 -3.41 5.54
N SER A 48 0.01 -4.09 4.76
CA SER A 48 -0.71 -5.29 5.22
C SER A 48 0.24 -6.38 5.72
N ARG A 49 1.34 -6.64 4.99
CA ARG A 49 2.38 -7.60 5.39
C ARG A 49 3.19 -7.13 6.59
N GLN A 50 3.50 -5.85 6.66
CA GLN A 50 4.21 -5.27 7.81
C GLN A 50 3.39 -5.39 9.11
N VAL A 51 2.06 -5.24 9.01
CA VAL A 51 1.13 -5.44 10.12
C VAL A 51 1.06 -6.92 10.50
N THR A 52 0.91 -7.84 9.54
CA THR A 52 0.75 -9.27 9.84
C THR A 52 2.04 -9.96 10.27
N ALA A 53 3.21 -9.48 9.83
CA ALA A 53 4.51 -10.02 10.23
C ALA A 53 4.95 -9.55 11.63
N ALA A 54 4.31 -8.51 12.19
CA ALA A 54 4.61 -8.03 13.53
C ALA A 54 4.11 -9.03 14.58
N LYS A 55 5.04 -9.74 15.23
CA LYS A 55 4.72 -10.67 16.33
C LYS A 55 3.98 -9.97 17.48
N ASP A 56 4.52 -8.82 17.89
CA ASP A 56 3.95 -7.97 18.92
C ASP A 56 3.70 -6.59 18.30
N ILE A 57 2.51 -6.03 18.49
CA ILE A 57 2.12 -4.69 18.01
C ILE A 57 1.27 -4.03 19.08
N SER A 58 1.47 -2.74 19.38
CA SER A 58 0.70 -2.09 20.43
C SER A 58 -0.67 -1.58 19.93
N PRO A 59 -1.66 -1.43 20.83
CA PRO A 59 -2.96 -0.86 20.47
C PRO A 59 -2.82 0.53 19.83
N ASP A 60 -1.91 1.35 20.35
CA ASP A 60 -1.63 2.68 19.82
C ASP A 60 -1.10 2.65 18.38
N VAL A 61 -0.28 1.67 18.02
CA VAL A 61 0.23 1.51 16.64
C VAL A 61 -0.90 1.11 15.71
N ILE A 62 -1.78 0.18 16.13
CA ILE A 62 -2.96 -0.22 15.36
C ILE A 62 -3.91 0.97 15.17
N GLY A 63 -4.26 1.67 16.27
CA GLY A 63 -5.14 2.82 16.25
C GLY A 63 -4.60 3.98 15.40
N TYR A 64 -3.30 4.28 15.52
CA TYR A 64 -2.65 5.30 14.68
C TYR A 64 -2.63 4.91 13.20
N THR A 65 -2.36 3.63 12.90
CA THR A 65 -2.36 3.12 11.52
C THR A 65 -3.77 3.22 10.93
N ALA A 66 -4.80 2.76 11.65
CA ALA A 66 -6.19 2.87 11.24
C ALA A 66 -6.60 4.33 10.98
N TRP A 67 -6.31 5.24 11.91
CA TRP A 67 -6.60 6.66 11.75
C TRP A 67 -5.89 7.27 10.53
N THR A 68 -4.61 6.93 10.33
CA THR A 68 -3.85 7.43 9.17
C THR A 68 -4.41 6.90 7.85
N GLN A 69 -4.83 5.63 7.82
CA GLN A 69 -5.53 5.07 6.66
C GLN A 69 -6.87 5.79 6.44
N GLY A 70 -7.61 6.12 7.49
CA GLY A 70 -8.82 6.95 7.39
C GLY A 70 -8.55 8.33 6.77
N GLN A 71 -7.46 8.99 7.16
CA GLN A 71 -7.04 10.28 6.56
C GLN A 71 -6.64 10.12 5.08
N LEU A 72 -5.88 9.08 4.74
CA LEU A 72 -5.54 8.77 3.35
C LEU A 72 -6.78 8.53 2.49
N MET A 73 -7.76 7.80 3.01
CA MET A 73 -9.03 7.57 2.33
C MET A 73 -9.88 8.84 2.22
N ALA A 74 -9.84 9.73 3.20
CA ALA A 74 -10.47 11.04 3.08
C ALA A 74 -9.87 11.87 1.95
N GLY A 75 -8.54 11.91 1.86
CA GLY A 75 -7.83 12.57 0.77
C GLY A 75 -8.14 11.94 -0.59
N ALA A 76 -8.07 10.61 -0.69
CA ALA A 76 -8.36 9.90 -1.93
C ALA A 76 -9.82 10.11 -2.40
N ALA A 77 -10.79 10.08 -1.48
CA ALA A 77 -12.18 10.37 -1.81
C ALA A 77 -12.35 11.75 -2.45
N HIS A 78 -11.73 12.78 -1.86
CA HIS A 78 -11.77 14.14 -2.40
C HIS A 78 -11.07 14.26 -3.75
N LEU A 79 -9.88 13.66 -3.91
CA LEU A 79 -9.08 13.78 -5.14
C LEU A 79 -9.64 12.99 -6.33
N LEU A 80 -10.45 11.96 -6.06
CA LEU A 80 -10.99 11.07 -7.08
C LEU A 80 -12.46 11.34 -7.41
N GLU A 81 -13.16 12.21 -6.67
CA GLU A 81 -14.60 12.44 -6.79
C GLU A 81 -15.07 12.65 -8.24
N ASP A 82 -14.36 13.51 -8.98
CA ASP A 82 -14.70 13.85 -10.37
C ASP A 82 -14.14 12.86 -11.42
N HIS A 83 -13.12 12.08 -11.06
CA HIS A 83 -12.34 11.27 -12.01
C HIS A 83 -12.64 9.77 -11.94
N ASP A 84 -12.91 9.27 -10.73
CA ASP A 84 -13.21 7.88 -10.43
C ASP A 84 -14.18 7.82 -9.24
N PRO A 85 -15.47 8.13 -9.48
CA PRO A 85 -16.47 8.23 -8.42
C PRO A 85 -16.67 6.90 -7.68
N ALA A 86 -16.45 5.77 -8.35
CA ALA A 86 -16.58 4.46 -7.71
C ALA A 86 -15.50 4.21 -6.65
N ARG A 87 -14.22 4.52 -6.97
CA ARG A 87 -13.15 4.48 -5.96
C ARG A 87 -13.28 5.57 -4.92
N ALA A 88 -13.77 6.75 -5.29
CA ALA A 88 -14.04 7.82 -4.33
C ALA A 88 -15.08 7.38 -3.29
N GLN A 89 -16.15 6.68 -3.71
CA GLN A 89 -17.16 6.15 -2.81
C GLN A 89 -16.61 5.04 -1.90
N LEU A 90 -15.78 4.14 -2.43
CA LEU A 90 -15.08 3.14 -1.61
C LEU A 90 -14.20 3.82 -0.56
N ALA A 91 -13.40 4.80 -0.97
CA ALA A 91 -12.56 5.57 -0.07
C ALA A 91 -13.37 6.30 1.01
N ALA A 92 -14.48 6.97 0.65
CA ALA A 92 -15.37 7.62 1.61
C ALA A 92 -15.97 6.63 2.62
N THR A 93 -16.36 5.44 2.16
CA THR A 93 -16.88 4.37 3.02
C THR A 93 -15.82 3.90 4.00
N LEU A 94 -14.60 3.62 3.52
CA LEU A 94 -13.49 3.18 4.37
C LEU A 94 -13.04 4.27 5.35
N ARG A 95 -13.03 5.53 4.91
CA ARG A 95 -12.76 6.70 5.77
C ARG A 95 -13.68 6.69 6.98
N ASP A 96 -14.99 6.58 6.77
CA ASP A 96 -15.97 6.68 7.85
C ASP A 96 -15.80 5.56 8.89
N GLN A 97 -15.47 4.34 8.43
CA GLN A 97 -15.17 3.24 9.35
C GLN A 97 -13.85 3.45 10.10
N LEU A 98 -12.78 3.80 9.40
CA LEU A 98 -11.44 3.90 9.98
C LEU A 98 -11.25 5.10 10.90
N LEU A 99 -11.91 6.23 10.62
CA LEU A 99 -11.86 7.39 11.51
C LEU A 99 -12.69 7.20 12.79
N SER A 100 -13.58 6.20 12.83
CA SER A 100 -14.28 5.82 14.07
C SER A 100 -13.39 5.04 15.05
N VAL A 101 -12.30 4.43 14.56
CA VAL A 101 -11.34 3.68 15.38
C VAL A 101 -10.56 4.65 16.26
N ARG A 102 -10.54 4.39 17.57
CA ARG A 102 -9.79 5.23 18.51
C ARG A 102 -8.29 5.02 18.37
N VAL A 103 -7.54 6.12 18.27
CA VAL A 103 -6.06 6.08 18.20
C VAL A 103 -5.45 5.56 19.50
N ARG A 104 -5.99 5.98 20.65
CA ARG A 104 -5.60 5.52 21.99
C ARG A 104 -6.83 4.99 22.69
N ASP A 105 -6.95 3.67 22.77
CA ASP A 105 -8.03 3.05 23.52
C ASP A 105 -7.61 2.88 24.98
N PRO A 106 -8.21 3.61 25.94
CA PRO A 106 -7.87 3.47 27.35
C PRO A 106 -8.22 2.08 27.91
N GLN A 107 -8.98 1.27 27.17
CA GLN A 107 -9.31 -0.10 27.56
C GLN A 107 -8.20 -1.09 27.23
N LEU A 108 -7.13 -0.70 26.51
CA LEU A 108 -6.11 -1.64 26.05
C LEU A 108 -4.70 -1.16 26.40
N ALA A 109 -3.87 -2.09 26.84
CA ALA A 109 -2.44 -1.85 27.01
C ALA A 109 -1.64 -3.07 26.51
N ALA A 110 -0.50 -2.81 25.86
CA ALA A 110 0.40 -3.88 25.45
C ALA A 110 1.26 -4.34 26.63
N LEU A 111 1.46 -5.65 26.76
CA LEU A 111 2.35 -6.24 27.79
C LEU A 111 3.83 -6.10 27.45
N VAL A 112 4.15 -5.97 26.16
CA VAL A 112 5.52 -5.84 25.66
C VAL A 112 5.59 -4.71 24.63
N PRO A 113 6.75 -4.05 24.48
CA PRO A 113 6.98 -3.14 23.37
C PRO A 113 6.79 -3.88 22.03
N GLY A 114 5.86 -3.40 21.22
CA GLY A 114 5.59 -3.95 19.90
C GLY A 114 6.40 -3.30 18.77
N SER A 115 6.33 -3.90 17.58
CA SER A 115 6.91 -3.38 16.36
C SER A 115 6.38 -1.98 16.04
N GLN A 116 7.31 -1.08 15.69
CA GLN A 116 7.00 0.29 15.24
C GLN A 116 6.94 0.41 13.72
N VAL A 117 7.19 -0.68 12.97
CA VAL A 117 7.24 -0.65 11.50
C VAL A 117 5.94 -0.09 10.89
N PRO A 118 4.73 -0.56 11.26
CA PRO A 118 3.49 -0.03 10.69
C PRO A 118 3.26 1.44 11.04
N PHE A 119 3.67 1.87 12.24
CA PHE A 119 3.62 3.27 12.64
C PHE A 119 4.51 4.14 11.75
N VAL A 120 5.77 3.74 11.55
CA VAL A 120 6.72 4.47 10.69
C VAL A 120 6.20 4.52 9.25
N GLN A 121 5.69 3.42 8.71
CA GLN A 121 5.13 3.39 7.35
C GLN A 121 3.93 4.32 7.22
N SER A 122 3.02 4.29 8.19
CA SER A 122 1.83 5.16 8.23
C SER A 122 2.23 6.63 8.30
N ALA A 123 3.18 6.99 9.15
CA ALA A 123 3.67 8.37 9.25
C ALA A 123 4.26 8.87 7.91
N GLN A 124 4.91 8.01 7.13
CA GLN A 124 5.41 8.37 5.81
C GLN A 124 4.29 8.56 4.78
N LEU A 125 3.29 7.68 4.78
CA LEU A 125 2.11 7.84 3.93
C LEU A 125 1.32 9.11 4.28
N LYS A 126 1.24 9.46 5.57
CA LYS A 126 0.64 10.73 6.00
C LYS A 126 1.41 11.94 5.45
N ARG A 127 2.75 11.94 5.51
CA ARG A 127 3.57 13.01 4.94
C ARG A 127 3.37 13.13 3.42
N TYR A 128 3.24 11.99 2.74
CA TYR A 128 2.90 11.96 1.32
C TYR A 128 1.54 12.63 1.05
N LEU A 129 0.50 12.25 1.80
CA LEU A 129 -0.81 12.89 1.70
C LEU A 129 -0.73 14.41 1.92
N ASP A 130 -0.07 14.85 3.00
CA ASP A 130 0.07 16.27 3.32
C ASP A 130 0.75 17.05 2.18
N ALA A 131 1.68 16.42 1.44
CA ALA A 131 2.35 17.01 0.28
C ALA A 131 1.45 17.02 -0.97
N VAL A 132 0.73 15.92 -1.21
CA VAL A 132 -0.22 15.78 -2.33
C VAL A 132 -1.33 16.83 -2.24
N MET A 133 -1.90 17.04 -1.06
CA MET A 133 -2.99 18.00 -0.84
C MET A 133 -2.59 19.46 -1.09
N ARG A 134 -1.30 19.74 -1.29
CA ARG A 134 -0.76 21.07 -1.63
C ARG A 134 -0.34 21.19 -3.10
N THR A 135 -0.52 20.13 -3.89
CA THR A 135 -0.09 20.07 -5.29
C THR A 135 -1.25 20.40 -6.22
N ASP A 136 -0.98 21.18 -7.27
CA ASP A 136 -1.97 21.46 -8.31
C ASP A 136 -2.24 20.22 -9.18
N LEU A 137 -3.50 19.78 -9.18
CA LEU A 137 -3.97 18.56 -9.85
C LEU A 137 -4.19 18.72 -11.36
N THR A 138 -4.09 19.94 -11.89
CA THR A 138 -4.22 20.20 -13.34
C THR A 138 -2.96 19.85 -14.12
N THR A 139 -1.87 19.53 -13.42
CA THR A 139 -0.57 19.17 -14.01
C THR A 139 -0.45 17.67 -14.32
N SER A 140 0.54 17.27 -15.13
CA SER A 140 0.84 15.84 -15.36
C SER A 140 1.18 15.09 -14.06
N ARG A 141 1.79 15.79 -13.10
CA ARG A 141 2.03 15.25 -11.76
C ARG A 141 0.71 15.02 -11.01
N GLY A 142 -0.28 15.88 -11.22
CA GLY A 142 -1.65 15.68 -10.72
C GLY A 142 -2.29 14.38 -11.22
N ASP A 143 -2.04 14.01 -12.48
CA ASP A 143 -2.49 12.72 -13.04
C ASP A 143 -1.82 11.52 -12.35
N ASP A 144 -0.50 11.58 -12.14
CA ASP A 144 0.23 10.52 -11.45
C ASP A 144 -0.24 10.39 -9.99
N ILE A 145 -0.49 11.52 -9.32
CA ILE A 145 -1.07 11.58 -7.97
C ILE A 145 -2.45 10.89 -7.97
N ARG A 146 -3.36 11.23 -8.87
CA ARG A 146 -4.69 10.61 -8.95
C ARG A 146 -4.59 9.10 -9.13
N ARG A 147 -3.77 8.63 -10.08
CA ARG A 147 -3.55 7.20 -10.31
C ARG A 147 -2.96 6.48 -9.10
N SER A 148 -2.03 7.12 -8.39
CA SER A 148 -1.46 6.55 -7.18
C SER A 148 -2.51 6.44 -6.06
N MET A 149 -3.40 7.44 -5.93
CA MET A 149 -4.49 7.39 -4.96
C MET A 149 -5.50 6.30 -5.31
N SER A 150 -5.83 6.11 -6.59
CA SER A 150 -6.65 4.97 -7.03
C SER A 150 -6.02 3.64 -6.62
N ALA A 151 -4.72 3.45 -6.85
CA ALA A 151 -4.02 2.23 -6.46
C ALA A 151 -3.92 2.07 -4.92
N ILE A 152 -3.75 3.16 -4.18
CA ILE A 152 -3.77 3.13 -2.71
C ILE A 152 -5.14 2.65 -2.21
N VAL A 153 -6.23 3.17 -2.78
CA VAL A 153 -7.61 2.73 -2.47
C VAL A 153 -7.81 1.25 -2.76
N ASP A 154 -7.29 0.74 -3.88
CA ASP A 154 -7.40 -0.68 -4.24
C ASP A 154 -6.72 -1.61 -3.22
N HIS A 155 -5.66 -1.14 -2.55
CA HIS A 155 -4.95 -1.89 -1.51
C HIS A 155 -5.57 -1.75 -0.11
N SER A 156 -6.38 -0.72 0.14
CA SER A 156 -6.90 -0.41 1.46
C SER A 156 -7.72 -1.53 2.11
N PRO A 157 -8.63 -2.25 1.42
CA PRO A 157 -9.39 -3.34 2.04
C PRO A 157 -8.49 -4.42 2.66
N THR A 158 -7.38 -4.78 2.00
CA THR A 158 -6.41 -5.75 2.52
C THR A 158 -5.68 -5.22 3.76
N VAL A 159 -5.40 -3.92 3.83
CA VAL A 159 -4.82 -3.28 5.02
C VAL A 159 -5.81 -3.31 6.18
N VAL A 160 -7.10 -3.00 5.95
CA VAL A 160 -8.14 -3.06 7.00
C VAL A 160 -8.28 -4.48 7.56
N GLN A 161 -8.33 -5.49 6.70
CA GLN A 161 -8.36 -6.89 7.13
C GLN A 161 -7.12 -7.28 7.93
N ALA A 162 -5.93 -6.82 7.52
CA ALA A 162 -4.69 -7.07 8.25
C ALA A 162 -4.69 -6.43 9.64
N LEU A 163 -5.23 -5.21 9.79
CA LEU A 163 -5.38 -4.53 11.07
C LEU A 163 -6.32 -5.28 12.02
N ALA A 164 -7.50 -5.68 11.53
CA ALA A 164 -8.46 -6.47 12.30
C ALA A 164 -7.85 -7.79 12.77
N LYS A 165 -7.24 -8.54 11.84
CA LYS A 165 -6.56 -9.81 12.17
C LYS A 165 -5.42 -9.62 13.19
N ALA A 166 -4.62 -8.57 13.05
CA ALA A 166 -3.53 -8.30 13.97
C ALA A 166 -4.04 -7.91 15.36
N ALA A 167 -5.05 -7.05 15.46
CA ALA A 167 -5.67 -6.68 16.75
C ALA A 167 -6.21 -7.93 17.47
N ASN A 168 -6.97 -8.75 16.76
CA ASN A 168 -7.50 -10.01 17.29
C ASN A 168 -6.37 -10.94 17.73
N ALA A 169 -5.32 -11.12 16.93
CA ALA A 169 -4.17 -11.94 17.31
C ALA A 169 -3.48 -11.47 18.61
N GLN A 170 -3.43 -10.16 18.87
CA GLN A 170 -2.86 -9.63 20.11
C GLN A 170 -3.77 -9.84 21.33
N VAL A 171 -5.08 -9.67 21.16
CA VAL A 171 -6.08 -9.87 22.24
C VAL A 171 -6.20 -11.36 22.58
N TYR A 172 -6.52 -12.22 21.61
CA TYR A 172 -6.68 -13.66 21.81
C TYR A 172 -5.35 -14.36 22.15
N GLY A 173 -4.22 -13.80 21.71
CA GLY A 173 -2.88 -14.28 22.06
C GLY A 173 -2.40 -13.82 23.45
N HIS A 174 -3.25 -13.16 24.23
CA HIS A 174 -2.93 -12.61 25.55
C HIS A 174 -1.68 -11.71 25.57
N ARG A 175 -1.44 -10.99 24.47
CA ARG A 175 -0.34 -10.00 24.33
C ARG A 175 -0.75 -8.61 24.81
N TRP A 176 -2.06 -8.35 24.80
CA TRP A 176 -2.65 -7.16 25.37
C TRP A 176 -3.41 -7.51 26.65
N VAL A 177 -3.42 -6.56 27.57
CA VAL A 177 -4.33 -6.55 28.71
C VAL A 177 -5.47 -5.59 28.44
N VAL A 178 -6.65 -5.95 28.92
CA VAL A 178 -7.86 -5.16 28.80
C VAL A 178 -8.18 -4.56 30.16
N SER A 179 -8.59 -3.30 30.17
CA SER A 179 -9.08 -2.67 31.38
C SER A 179 -10.53 -3.01 31.61
N TYR A 180 -10.79 -3.68 32.73
CA TYR A 180 -12.12 -3.91 33.28
C TYR A 180 -12.31 -2.88 34.38
N ALA A 181 -12.78 -1.68 34.03
CA ALA A 181 -13.30 -0.77 35.03
C ALA A 181 -14.57 -1.42 35.62
N GLY A 182 -14.40 -2.28 36.63
CA GLY A 182 -15.49 -2.88 37.36
C GLY A 182 -16.30 -1.81 38.08
N GLN A 183 -17.62 -1.96 38.09
CA GLN A 183 -18.52 -1.18 38.95
C GLN A 183 -18.18 -1.36 40.45
N ASP A 184 -17.47 -2.44 40.80
CA ASP A 184 -17.10 -2.79 42.17
C ASP A 184 -15.57 -2.81 42.31
N GLY A 185 -15.00 -1.76 42.91
CA GLY A 185 -13.56 -1.45 42.94
C GLY A 185 -12.63 -2.38 43.73
N SER A 186 -12.73 -3.71 43.59
CA SER A 186 -11.88 -4.69 44.29
C SER A 186 -10.96 -5.54 43.41
N ALA A 187 -11.14 -5.55 42.08
CA ALA A 187 -10.25 -6.27 41.16
C ALA A 187 -9.20 -5.33 40.54
N SER A 188 -7.98 -5.84 40.31
CA SER A 188 -6.97 -5.14 39.52
C SER A 188 -7.60 -4.76 38.18
N PRO A 189 -7.59 -3.47 37.78
CA PRO A 189 -8.39 -2.98 36.66
C PRO A 189 -7.92 -3.50 35.31
N TRP A 190 -6.90 -4.37 35.26
CA TRP A 190 -6.26 -4.89 34.06
C TRP A 190 -6.07 -6.40 34.15
N GLY A 191 -6.46 -7.11 33.09
CA GLY A 191 -6.24 -8.55 32.97
C GLY A 191 -6.19 -9.00 31.51
N ALA A 192 -5.90 -10.28 31.28
CA ALA A 192 -5.99 -10.86 29.96
C ALA A 192 -7.45 -11.02 29.56
N TRP A 193 -7.75 -10.84 28.26
CA TRP A 193 -9.09 -11.06 27.74
C TRP A 193 -9.49 -12.55 27.79
N HIS A 194 -10.76 -12.79 28.09
CA HIS A 194 -11.42 -14.10 28.12
C HIS A 194 -12.82 -13.98 27.50
N GLU A 195 -13.34 -15.07 26.93
CA GLU A 195 -14.61 -15.09 26.17
C GLU A 195 -15.85 -14.64 26.95
N GLU A 196 -15.81 -14.72 28.28
CA GLU A 196 -16.89 -14.27 29.16
C GLU A 196 -16.95 -12.73 29.29
N LEU A 197 -15.95 -12.01 28.77
CA LEU A 197 -15.81 -10.56 28.88
C LEU A 197 -16.16 -9.89 27.55
N ASP A 198 -16.74 -8.69 27.65
CA ASP A 198 -17.02 -7.87 26.47
C ASP A 198 -15.75 -7.67 25.63
N GLU A 199 -15.88 -7.86 24.33
CA GLU A 199 -14.78 -7.71 23.40
C GLU A 199 -14.28 -6.25 23.38
N PRO A 200 -12.95 -6.01 23.33
CA PRO A 200 -12.42 -4.67 23.28
C PRO A 200 -13.00 -3.87 22.10
N ARG A 201 -13.34 -2.61 22.37
CA ARG A 201 -13.94 -1.73 21.36
C ARG A 201 -13.10 -1.63 20.09
N LEU A 202 -11.78 -1.54 20.22
CA LEU A 202 -10.89 -1.48 19.07
C LEU A 202 -11.03 -2.71 18.14
N CYS A 203 -11.19 -3.92 18.67
CA CYS A 203 -11.40 -5.13 17.88
C CYS A 203 -12.74 -5.09 17.15
N THR A 204 -13.84 -4.83 17.88
CA THR A 204 -15.19 -4.73 17.30
C THR A 204 -15.28 -3.68 16.18
N GLN A 205 -14.65 -2.52 16.37
CA GLN A 205 -14.59 -1.46 15.34
C GLN A 205 -13.81 -1.89 14.10
N LEU A 206 -12.68 -2.60 14.26
CA LEU A 206 -11.87 -3.05 13.14
C LEU A 206 -12.52 -4.22 12.38
N ASP A 207 -13.20 -5.13 13.08
CA ASP A 207 -13.95 -6.21 12.44
C ASP A 207 -15.17 -5.69 11.66
N GLN A 208 -15.86 -4.69 12.21
CA GLN A 208 -16.88 -3.96 11.47
C GLN A 208 -16.29 -3.29 10.22
N ALA A 209 -15.16 -2.57 10.36
CA ALA A 209 -14.49 -1.93 9.24
C ALA A 209 -14.07 -2.94 8.16
N ALA A 210 -13.55 -4.11 8.55
CA ALA A 210 -13.15 -5.17 7.63
C ALA A 210 -14.36 -5.77 6.88
N THR A 211 -15.48 -5.98 7.59
CA THR A 211 -16.74 -6.47 6.99
C THR A 211 -17.28 -5.48 5.96
N VAL A 212 -17.32 -4.19 6.32
CA VAL A 212 -17.75 -3.13 5.41
C VAL A 212 -16.80 -3.01 4.22
N ALA A 213 -15.49 -3.10 4.43
CA ALA A 213 -14.49 -3.05 3.37
C ALA A 213 -14.69 -4.18 2.35
N ALA A 214 -14.90 -5.41 2.82
CA ALA A 214 -15.17 -6.56 1.94
C ALA A 214 -16.45 -6.36 1.11
N ALA A 215 -17.53 -5.90 1.75
CA ALA A 215 -18.79 -5.63 1.05
C ALA A 215 -18.66 -4.47 0.03
N ALA A 216 -17.92 -3.42 0.37
CA ALA A 216 -17.69 -2.27 -0.50
C ALA A 216 -16.79 -2.61 -1.70
N GLN A 217 -15.79 -3.48 -1.50
CA GLN A 217 -14.89 -3.93 -2.57
C GLN A 217 -15.61 -4.71 -3.66
N VAL A 218 -16.65 -5.48 -3.33
CA VAL A 218 -17.49 -6.20 -4.32
C VAL A 218 -18.25 -5.23 -5.23
N ARG A 219 -18.53 -4.02 -4.76
CA ARG A 219 -19.31 -3.00 -5.48
C ARG A 219 -18.45 -2.08 -6.35
N ALA A 220 -17.14 -2.07 -6.15
CA ALA A 220 -16.22 -1.23 -6.92
C ALA A 220 -15.65 -2.00 -8.14
N PRO A 221 -15.60 -1.40 -9.34
CA PRO A 221 -14.98 -2.02 -10.50
C PRO A 221 -13.48 -2.20 -10.24
N GLN A 222 -13.00 -3.45 -10.35
CA GLN A 222 -11.58 -3.76 -10.17
C GLN A 222 -10.79 -3.36 -11.43
N ALA A 223 -9.89 -2.38 -11.32
CA ALA A 223 -8.85 -2.20 -12.33
C ALA A 223 -7.60 -3.02 -11.93
N PRO A 224 -6.76 -3.45 -12.89
CA PRO A 224 -5.51 -4.11 -12.58
C PRO A 224 -4.61 -3.21 -11.72
N VAL A 225 -4.17 -3.74 -10.59
CA VAL A 225 -3.43 -3.08 -9.48
C VAL A 225 -2.05 -2.52 -9.90
N ARG A 226 -1.57 -2.81 -11.11
CA ARG A 226 -0.25 -2.35 -11.57
C ARG A 226 -0.30 -0.86 -11.90
N PHE A 227 0.00 -0.02 -10.90
CA PHE A 227 0.38 1.36 -11.14
C PHE A 227 1.66 1.39 -12.00
N THR A 228 1.52 1.76 -13.27
CA THR A 228 2.64 2.10 -14.14
C THR A 228 2.71 3.62 -14.29
N PRO A 229 3.76 4.29 -13.77
CA PRO A 229 3.91 5.73 -13.97
C PRO A 229 4.00 6.03 -15.47
N GLN A 230 3.43 7.16 -15.90
CA GLN A 230 3.50 7.54 -17.31
C GLN A 230 4.96 7.78 -17.70
N PRO A 231 5.46 7.22 -18.82
CA PRO A 231 6.80 7.54 -19.28
C PRO A 231 6.87 9.05 -19.59
N PRO A 232 7.98 9.73 -19.26
CA PRO A 232 8.11 11.16 -19.54
C PRO A 232 7.97 11.43 -21.04
N ALA A 233 7.40 12.59 -21.41
CA ALA A 233 7.01 12.91 -22.79
C ALA A 233 8.14 12.78 -23.84
N HIS A 234 9.41 12.88 -23.44
CA HIS A 234 10.55 12.67 -24.33
C HIS A 234 10.82 11.17 -24.64
N LYS A 235 10.32 10.24 -23.81
CA LYS A 235 10.41 8.79 -24.04
C LYS A 235 9.27 8.25 -24.91
N THR A 236 8.07 8.84 -24.86
CA THR A 236 6.96 8.47 -25.74
C THR A 236 7.26 8.79 -27.22
N LEU A 237 7.99 9.87 -27.50
CA LEU A 237 8.45 10.19 -28.87
C LEU A 237 9.50 9.18 -29.40
N ALA A 238 10.29 8.58 -28.52
CA ALA A 238 11.27 7.57 -28.90
C ALA A 238 10.60 6.25 -29.36
N GLU A 239 9.42 5.92 -28.82
CA GLU A 239 8.63 4.76 -29.26
C GLU A 239 7.91 5.01 -30.60
N VAL A 240 7.39 6.22 -30.84
CA VAL A 240 6.81 6.60 -32.14
C VAL A 240 7.85 6.57 -33.26
N SER A 241 9.13 6.77 -32.93
CA SER A 241 10.23 6.70 -33.90
C SER A 241 10.59 5.26 -34.29
N ARG A 242 10.18 4.25 -33.51
CA ARG A 242 10.44 2.81 -33.80
C ARG A 242 9.35 2.14 -34.64
N THR A 243 8.19 2.76 -34.80
CA THR A 243 7.06 2.21 -35.57
C THR A 243 6.95 2.73 -37.00
N ARG A 244 7.82 3.65 -37.43
CA ARG A 244 7.95 4.00 -38.86
C ARG A 244 8.80 2.95 -39.57
N SER A 245 8.15 2.15 -40.41
CA SER A 245 8.81 1.32 -41.42
C SER A 245 9.73 2.20 -42.26
N ARG A 246 11.02 1.88 -42.23
CA ARG A 246 12.05 2.59 -42.99
C ARG A 246 11.70 2.47 -44.49
N PRO A 247 11.68 3.56 -45.27
CA PRO A 247 11.46 3.45 -46.70
C PRO A 247 12.55 2.55 -47.31
N ALA A 248 12.14 1.67 -48.22
CA ALA A 248 13.03 0.72 -48.86
C ALA A 248 14.21 1.46 -49.50
N ALA A 249 15.44 1.05 -49.16
CA ALA A 249 16.63 1.60 -49.77
C ALA A 249 16.64 1.27 -51.29
N PRO A 250 17.02 2.21 -52.17
CA PRO A 250 17.09 1.94 -53.59
C PRO A 250 18.15 0.87 -53.87
N MET A 251 17.74 -0.22 -54.53
CA MET A 251 18.65 -1.28 -54.95
C MET A 251 19.55 -0.76 -56.07
N ILE A 252 20.85 -0.66 -55.80
CA ILE A 252 21.86 -0.45 -56.83
C ILE A 252 22.05 -1.78 -57.56
N ASN A 253 21.44 -1.93 -58.73
CA ASN A 253 21.75 -3.03 -59.65
C ASN A 253 23.18 -2.85 -60.17
N LYS A 254 24.11 -3.67 -59.70
CA LYS A 254 25.41 -3.83 -60.37
C LYS A 254 25.24 -4.82 -61.54
N PRO A 255 25.47 -4.40 -62.79
CA PRO A 255 25.47 -5.32 -63.92
C PRO A 255 26.68 -6.25 -63.84
N GLY A 256 26.47 -7.47 -64.34
CA GLY A 256 27.28 -8.66 -64.10
C GLY A 256 28.76 -8.60 -64.50
N LEU A 257 29.52 -9.44 -63.80
CA LEU A 257 30.87 -9.87 -64.14
C LEU A 257 30.83 -11.39 -64.39
N GLY A 258 31.24 -11.81 -65.59
CA GLY A 258 31.44 -13.20 -66.02
C GLY A 258 30.34 -13.68 -66.98
N ARG A 259 30.60 -14.05 -68.24
CA ARG A 259 31.82 -14.49 -68.94
C ARG A 259 31.75 -14.06 -70.40
#